data_AF-A3SRX4-F1
#
_entry.id   AF-A3SRX4-F1
#
_cell.length_a   1.000
_cell.length_b   1.000
_cell.length_c   1.000
_cell.angle_alpha   90.00
_cell.angle_beta   90.00
_cell.angle_gamma   90.00
#
_symmetry.space_group_name_H-M   'P 1'
#
loop_
_entity.id
_entity.type
_entity.pdbx_description
1 polymer ?
#
loop_
_entity_poly.entity_id
_entity_poly.type
_entity_poly.pdbx_seq_one_letter_code
_entity_poly.pdbx_strand_id
1 'polypeptide(L)'
;MEIACLTAMRHLDDIQAWSARAETMMAPLSGKTPPALRAVLTEWPVVSAPMAETLTGASRGAVQRNLAWMEAQGLICEVTGKECFRMWRAMP
;
A
#
# COMPACT_ATOMS: atom_id res chain seq x y z
N MET A 1 -24.97 -7.15 15.00
CA MET A 1 -24.92 -7.01 13.53
C MET A 1 -24.52 -5.59 13.13
N GLU A 2 -25.24 -4.57 13.61
CA GLU A 2 -25.06 -3.16 13.25
C GLU A 2 -23.62 -2.62 13.47
N ILE A 3 -23.00 -2.92 14.61
CA ILE A 3 -21.62 -2.48 14.92
C ILE A 3 -20.60 -3.06 13.91
N ALA A 4 -20.78 -4.31 13.47
CA ALA A 4 -19.84 -4.93 12.53
C ALA A 4 -19.92 -4.28 11.14
N CYS A 5 -21.12 -3.94 10.68
CA CYS A 5 -21.32 -3.24 9.41
C CYS A 5 -20.74 -1.81 9.46
N LEU A 6 -20.95 -1.09 10.57
CA LEU A 6 -20.39 0.26 10.76
C LEU A 6 -18.85 0.25 10.75
N THR A 7 -18.23 -0.72 11.43
CA THR A 7 -16.76 -0.89 11.43
C THR A 7 -16.24 -1.19 10.03
N ALA A 8 -16.93 -2.04 9.27
CA ALA A 8 -16.54 -2.36 7.90
C ALA A 8 -16.62 -1.13 6.97
N MET A 9 -17.69 -0.33 7.07
CA MET A 9 -17.82 0.91 6.28
C MET A 9 -16.71 1.91 6.62
N ARG A 10 -16.40 2.09 7.91
CA ARG A 10 -15.33 2.99 8.33
C ARG A 10 -13.97 2.55 7.81
N HIS A 11 -13.70 1.25 7.75
CA HIS A 11 -12.47 0.73 7.16
C HIS A 11 -12.37 1.06 5.66
N LEU A 12 -13.48 1.01 4.92
CA LEU A 12 -13.51 1.41 3.51
C LEU A 12 -13.25 2.91 3.35
N ASP A 13 -13.84 3.75 4.21
CA ASP A 13 -13.59 5.20 4.21
C ASP A 13 -12.12 5.52 4.51
N ASP A 14 -11.51 4.83 5.49
CA ASP A 14 -10.10 4.99 5.84
C ASP A 14 -9.18 4.63 4.65
N ILE A 15 -9.50 3.55 3.91
CA ILE A 15 -8.74 3.16 2.69
C ILE A 15 -8.89 4.21 1.59
N GLN A 16 -10.09 4.76 1.39
CA GLN A 16 -10.32 5.81 0.40
C GLN A 16 -9.55 7.10 0.73
N ALA A 17 -9.59 7.52 2.00
CA ALA A 17 -8.84 8.66 2.50
C ALA A 17 -7.32 8.44 2.34
N TRP A 18 -6.82 7.25 2.70
CA TRP A 18 -5.44 6.88 2.47
C TRP A 18 -5.05 6.96 0.99
N SER A 19 -5.89 6.44 0.09
CA SER A 19 -5.61 6.42 -1.35
C SER A 19 -5.48 7.84 -1.92
N ALA A 20 -6.35 8.77 -1.53
CA ALA A 20 -6.28 10.17 -1.97
C ALA A 20 -5.01 10.88 -1.44
N ARG A 21 -4.64 10.62 -0.18
CA ARG A 21 -3.40 11.12 0.42
C ARG A 21 -2.17 10.56 -0.32
N ALA A 22 -2.13 9.26 -0.57
CA ALA A 22 -1.05 8.59 -1.27
C ALA A 22 -0.89 9.14 -2.69
N GLU A 23 -1.98 9.34 -3.43
CA GLU A 23 -1.96 9.96 -4.76
C GLU A 23 -1.30 11.34 -4.74
N THR A 24 -1.69 12.19 -3.79
CA THR A 24 -1.13 13.55 -3.64
C THR A 24 0.37 13.49 -3.34
N MET A 25 0.79 12.64 -2.40
CA MET A 25 2.20 12.51 -2.01
C MET A 25 3.06 11.89 -3.11
N MET A 26 2.50 10.98 -3.90
CA MET A 26 3.21 10.29 -4.98
C MET A 26 3.24 11.06 -6.30
N ALA A 27 2.55 12.20 -6.41
CA ALA A 27 2.53 13.03 -7.61
C ALA A 27 3.92 13.41 -8.18
N PRO A 28 4.98 13.61 -7.36
CA PRO A 28 6.34 13.85 -7.87
C PRO A 28 7.04 12.61 -8.45
N LEU A 29 6.56 11.39 -8.14
CA LEU A 29 7.17 10.16 -8.62
C LEU A 29 6.78 9.89 -10.07
N SER A 30 7.76 9.51 -10.88
CA SER A 30 7.54 9.22 -12.29
C SER A 30 7.27 7.73 -12.54
N GLY A 31 6.65 7.45 -13.69
CA GLY A 31 6.38 6.10 -14.16
C GLY A 31 5.06 5.51 -13.66
N LYS A 32 4.83 4.24 -14.00
CA LYS A 32 3.55 3.54 -13.77
C LYS A 32 3.51 2.75 -12.46
N THR A 33 4.68 2.52 -11.83
CA THR A 33 4.79 1.74 -10.59
C THR A 33 4.13 2.40 -9.38
N PRO A 34 4.29 3.73 -9.12
CA PRO A 34 3.61 4.40 -8.01
C PRO A 34 2.08 4.23 -8.02
N PRO A 35 1.34 4.55 -9.10
CA PRO A 35 -0.11 4.38 -9.11
C PRO A 35 -0.54 2.90 -9.09
N ALA A 36 0.22 2.00 -9.71
CA ALA A 36 -0.07 0.56 -9.66
C ALA A 36 0.07 -0.01 -8.24
N LEU A 37 1.10 0.39 -7.50
CA LEU A 37 1.28 -0.03 -6.10
C LEU A 37 0.18 0.52 -5.19
N ARG A 38 -0.26 1.77 -5.42
CA ARG A 38 -1.39 2.34 -4.69
C ARG A 38 -2.66 1.50 -4.89
N ALA A 39 -2.95 1.10 -6.13
CA ALA A 39 -4.10 0.25 -6.43
C ALA A 39 -4.01 -1.11 -5.72
N VAL A 40 -2.84 -1.77 -5.75
CA VAL A 40 -2.64 -3.04 -5.03
C VAL A 40 -2.89 -2.89 -3.53
N LEU A 41 -2.41 -1.81 -2.91
CA LEU A 41 -2.59 -1.56 -1.48
C LEU A 41 -4.03 -1.16 -1.10
N THR A 42 -4.85 -0.66 -2.03
CA THR A 42 -6.29 -0.48 -1.80
C THR A 42 -7.08 -1.78 -1.91
N GLU A 43 -6.61 -2.75 -2.70
CA GLU A 43 -7.30 -4.01 -2.95
C GLU A 43 -6.92 -5.11 -1.95
N TRP A 44 -5.69 -5.05 -1.43
CA TRP A 44 -5.13 -6.08 -0.56
C TRP A 44 -4.78 -5.51 0.81
N PRO A 45 -5.30 -6.08 1.93
CA PRO A 45 -5.03 -5.58 3.27
C PRO A 45 -3.53 -5.56 3.65
N VAL A 46 -2.76 -6.50 3.10
CA VAL A 46 -1.33 -6.66 3.31
C VAL A 46 -0.70 -7.14 2.01
N VAL A 47 0.49 -6.62 1.67
CA VAL A 47 1.22 -6.97 0.45
C VAL A 47 2.70 -7.24 0.75
N SER A 48 3.28 -8.21 0.04
CA SER A 48 4.73 -8.44 0.02
C SER A 48 5.34 -7.94 -1.28
N ALA A 49 6.65 -7.65 -1.29
CA ALA A 49 7.36 -7.27 -2.51
C ALA A 49 7.18 -8.26 -3.69
N PRO A 50 7.28 -9.60 -3.52
CA PRO A 50 6.99 -10.55 -4.59
C PRO A 50 5.56 -10.48 -5.11
N MET A 51 4.58 -10.31 -4.21
CA MET A 51 3.18 -10.20 -4.60
C MET A 51 2.92 -8.92 -5.40
N ALA A 52 3.47 -7.79 -4.93
CA ALA A 52 3.36 -6.53 -5.63
C ALA A 52 4.03 -6.55 -7.02
N GLU A 53 5.18 -7.22 -7.18
CA GLU A 53 5.79 -7.42 -8.51
C GLU A 53 4.83 -8.13 -9.46
N THR A 54 4.24 -9.26 -9.03
CA THR A 54 3.29 -10.01 -9.85
C THR A 54 2.03 -9.21 -10.18
N LEU A 55 1.46 -8.50 -9.20
CA LEU A 55 0.21 -7.76 -9.38
C LEU A 55 0.37 -6.47 -10.19
N THR A 56 1.50 -5.78 -10.05
CA THR A 56 1.76 -4.52 -10.77
C THR A 56 2.43 -4.73 -12.13
N GLY A 57 3.05 -5.88 -12.36
CA GLY A 57 3.91 -6.14 -13.52
C GLY A 57 5.20 -5.31 -13.55
N ALA A 58 5.50 -4.57 -12.48
CA ALA A 58 6.74 -3.81 -12.34
C ALA A 58 7.87 -4.69 -11.83
N SER A 59 9.13 -4.35 -12.16
CA SER A 59 10.27 -5.12 -11.65
C SER A 59 10.36 -5.07 -10.12
N ARG A 60 10.85 -6.15 -9.51
CA ARG A 60 11.10 -6.23 -8.06
C ARG A 60 11.86 -5.04 -7.50
N GLY A 61 12.91 -4.59 -8.19
CA GLY A 61 13.70 -3.43 -7.76
C GLY A 61 12.93 -2.11 -7.83
N ALA A 62 11.99 -1.95 -8.77
CA ALA A 62 11.10 -0.79 -8.79
C ALA A 62 10.09 -0.87 -7.64
N VAL A 63 9.50 -2.04 -7.40
CA VAL A 63 8.57 -2.28 -6.28
C VAL A 63 9.23 -1.98 -4.93
N GLN A 64 10.40 -2.56 -4.66
CA GLN A 64 11.11 -2.38 -3.40
C GLN A 64 11.49 -0.92 -3.13
N ARG A 65 11.96 -0.19 -4.16
CA ARG A 65 12.28 1.25 -4.03
C ARG A 65 11.04 2.07 -3.67
N ASN A 66 9.90 1.78 -4.30
CA ASN A 66 8.66 2.48 -4.01
C ASN A 66 8.12 2.12 -2.62
N LEU A 67 8.15 0.84 -2.20
CA LEU A 67 7.75 0.43 -0.85
C LEU A 67 8.60 1.11 0.22
N ALA A 68 9.93 1.13 0.06
CA ALA A 68 10.83 1.82 0.99
C ALA A 68 10.54 3.32 1.05
N TRP A 69 10.25 3.96 -0.08
CA TRP A 69 9.86 5.37 -0.11
C TRP A 69 8.52 5.59 0.60
N MET A 70 7.49 4.78 0.31
CA MET A 70 6.16 4.88 0.94
C MET A 70 6.24 4.70 2.45
N GLU A 71 7.05 3.77 2.92
CA GLU A 71 7.29 3.51 4.34
C GLU A 71 7.98 4.70 5.01
N ALA A 72 9.02 5.25 4.37
CA ALA A 72 9.70 6.45 4.86
C ALA A 72 8.78 7.69 4.90
N GLN A 73 7.76 7.73 4.04
CA GLN A 73 6.73 8.77 4.02
C GLN A 73 5.55 8.49 4.97
N GLY A 74 5.55 7.37 5.70
CA GLY A 74 4.46 6.99 6.60
C GLY A 74 3.15 6.61 5.88
N LEU A 75 3.20 6.31 4.59
CA LEU A 75 2.02 5.82 3.85
C LEU A 75 1.74 4.34 4.14
N ILE A 76 2.77 3.57 4.47
CA ILE A 76 2.67 2.15 4.81
C ILE A 76 3.55 1.83 6.01
N CYS A 77 3.28 0.73 6.70
CA CYS A 77 4.21 0.13 7.67
C CYS A 77 4.48 -1.33 7.37
N GLU A 78 5.72 -1.75 7.61
CA GLU A 78 6.09 -3.15 7.73
C GLU A 78 5.36 -3.78 8.94
N VAL A 79 4.64 -4.89 8.68
CA VAL A 79 3.90 -5.64 9.70
C VAL A 79 4.61 -6.92 10.16
N THR A 80 5.64 -7.34 9.43
CA THR A 80 6.42 -8.53 9.75
C THR A 80 7.76 -8.13 10.36
N GLY A 81 8.00 -8.46 11.63
CA GLY A 81 9.26 -8.14 12.32
C GLY A 81 10.47 -9.01 11.92
N LYS A 82 10.50 -9.59 10.70
CA LYS A 82 11.58 -10.48 10.24
C LYS A 82 12.06 -10.09 8.84
N GLU A 83 13.36 -9.92 8.69
CA GLU A 83 13.98 -9.33 7.50
C GLU A 83 13.72 -10.08 6.18
N CYS A 84 13.48 -11.40 6.23
CA CYS A 84 13.37 -12.23 5.01
C CYS A 84 12.00 -12.19 4.34
N PHE A 85 10.92 -11.86 5.07
CA PHE A 85 9.55 -11.85 4.54
C PHE A 85 8.82 -10.59 4.98
N ARG A 86 9.24 -9.46 4.42
CA ARG A 86 8.62 -8.17 4.68
C ARG A 86 7.25 -8.07 4.03
N MET A 87 6.30 -7.60 4.80
CA MET A 87 4.93 -7.36 4.37
C MET A 87 4.52 -5.98 4.86
N TRP A 88 3.79 -5.25 4.03
CA TRP A 88 3.37 -3.89 4.33
C TRP A 88 1.85 -3.78 4.30
N ARG A 89 1.32 -2.88 5.12
CA ARG A 89 -0.08 -2.46 5.08
C ARG A 89 -0.20 -0.94 4.91
N ALA A 90 -1.29 -0.48 4.32
CA ALA A 90 -1.63 0.94 4.31
C ALA A 90 -1.87 1.46 5.74
N MET A 91 -1.42 2.68 6.01
CA MET A 91 -1.78 3.40 7.23
C MET A 91 -3.07 4.19 7.03
N PRO A 92 -4.06 4.10 7.94
CA PRO A 92 -5.19 5.03 7.95
C PRO A 92 -4.74 6.51 7.96
#